data_AF-A0A3E0PUA4-F1
#
_entry.id   AF-A0A3E0PUA4-F1
#
_cell.length_a   1.000
_cell.length_b   1.000
_cell.length_c   1.000
_cell.angle_alpha   90.00
_cell.angle_beta   90.00
_cell.angle_gamma   90.00
#
_symmetry.space_group_name_H-M   'P 1'
#
loop_
_entity.id
_entity.type
_entity.pdbx_description
1 polymer ?
#
loop_
_entity_poly.entity_id
_entity_poly.type
_entity_poly.pdbx_seq_one_letter_code
_entity_poly.pdbx_strand_id
1 'polypeptide(L)'
;MDDQLRGKIHGFVEQLLKEEHATFRKSQTLLEIENQAIEIGDEIARQLAAGDLANRSSQTSEQQLFCCPTCGRSCRVEQDLEPLILQGRRGEIEYAEPRCHCRSCRRDFFPDGERTSKAGS
;
A
#
# COMPACT_ATOMS: atom_id res chain seq x y z
N MET A 1 2.50 -13.38 14.20
CA MET A 1 3.46 -13.51 13.10
C MET A 1 3.87 -14.96 13.03
N ASP A 2 3.63 -15.62 11.90
CA ASP A 2 3.99 -17.03 11.73
C ASP A 2 5.52 -17.24 11.63
N ASP A 3 5.96 -18.47 11.83
CA ASP A 3 7.39 -18.83 11.86
C ASP A 3 8.06 -18.71 10.49
N GLN A 4 7.30 -18.84 9.40
CA GLN A 4 7.82 -18.71 8.04
C GLN A 4 8.20 -17.25 7.75
N LEU A 5 7.33 -16.30 8.11
CA LEU A 5 7.59 -14.87 7.97
C LEU A 5 8.75 -14.44 8.86
N ARG A 6 8.84 -14.99 10.09
CA ARG A 6 10.00 -14.76 10.97
C ARG A 6 11.31 -15.23 10.31
N GLY A 7 11.32 -16.39 9.68
CA GLY A 7 12.48 -16.91 8.96
C GLY A 7 12.90 -16.03 7.77
N LYS A 8 11.93 -15.51 7.01
CA LYS A 8 12.19 -14.56 5.91
C LYS A 8 12.81 -13.26 6.42
N ILE A 9 12.25 -12.69 7.49
CA ILE A 9 12.78 -11.48 8.12
C ILE A 9 14.22 -11.71 8.60
N HIS A 10 14.49 -12.85 9.24
CA HIS A 10 15.84 -13.19 9.70
C HIS A 10 16.84 -13.24 8.55
N GLY A 11 16.54 -13.95 7.47
CA GLY A 11 17.42 -14.03 6.30
C GLY A 11 17.66 -12.66 5.64
N PHE A 12 16.61 -11.83 5.56
CA PHE A 12 16.74 -10.45 5.07
C PHE A 12 17.65 -9.60 5.97
N VAL A 13 17.49 -9.67 7.29
CA VAL A 13 18.33 -8.91 8.24
C VAL A 13 19.80 -9.37 8.17
N GLU A 14 20.05 -10.69 8.09
CA GLU A 14 21.41 -11.21 7.93
C GLU A 14 22.07 -10.72 6.64
N GLN A 15 21.32 -10.65 5.55
CA GLN A 15 21.80 -10.11 4.29
C GLN A 15 22.11 -8.62 4.41
N LEU A 16 21.20 -7.84 4.98
CA LEU A 16 21.38 -6.40 5.17
C LEU A 16 22.61 -6.09 6.06
N LEU A 17 22.81 -6.84 7.14
CA LEU A 17 23.99 -6.70 7.99
C LEU A 17 25.30 -7.03 7.27
N LYS A 18 25.29 -7.95 6.31
CA LYS A 18 26.47 -8.28 5.50
C LYS A 18 26.78 -7.19 4.47
N GLU A 19 25.76 -6.71 3.77
CA GLU A 19 25.89 -5.70 2.72
C GLU A 19 26.25 -4.32 3.32
N GLU A 20 25.59 -3.92 4.41
CA GLU A 20 25.76 -2.61 5.05
C GLU A 20 26.69 -2.63 6.28
N HIS A 21 27.53 -3.66 6.40
CA HIS A 21 28.40 -3.83 7.58
C HIS A 21 29.28 -2.62 7.89
N ALA A 22 29.70 -1.86 6.87
CA ALA A 22 30.51 -0.65 7.03
C ALA A 22 29.71 0.51 7.65
N THR A 23 28.41 0.60 7.36
CA THR A 23 27.49 1.60 7.90
C THR A 23 27.20 1.31 9.38
N PHE A 24 26.93 0.05 9.72
CA PHE A 24 26.74 -0.36 11.11
C PHE A 24 28.01 -0.27 11.96
N ARG A 25 29.20 -0.49 11.39
CA ARG A 25 30.48 -0.34 12.12
C ARG A 25 30.84 1.09 12.50
N LYS A 26 30.23 2.09 11.88
CA LYS A 26 30.46 3.50 12.25
C LYS A 26 29.78 3.87 13.57
N SER A 27 28.73 3.15 13.94
CA SER A 27 28.03 3.34 15.20
C SER A 27 28.83 2.71 16.33
N GLN A 28 29.20 3.53 17.32
CA GLN A 28 30.05 3.14 18.44
C GLN A 28 29.25 2.85 19.70
N THR A 29 28.06 3.43 19.80
CA THR A 29 27.18 3.28 20.95
C THR A 29 25.94 2.45 20.62
N LEU A 30 25.36 1.81 21.64
CA LEU A 30 24.09 1.10 21.49
C LEU A 30 22.99 2.02 20.96
N LEU A 31 22.92 3.25 21.45
CA LEU A 31 21.91 4.22 21.02
C LEU A 31 22.00 4.55 19.52
N GLU A 32 23.22 4.69 18.98
CA GLU A 32 23.42 4.92 17.53
C GLU A 32 22.98 3.70 16.72
N ILE A 33 23.30 2.50 17.18
CA ILE A 33 22.87 1.24 16.54
C ILE A 33 21.33 1.13 16.56
N GLU A 34 20.70 1.46 17.69
CA GLU A 34 19.24 1.43 17.83
C GLU A 34 18.56 2.46 16.91
N ASN A 35 19.07 3.69 16.86
CA ASN A 35 18.53 4.72 15.97
C ASN A 35 18.61 4.30 14.50
N GLN A 36 19.74 3.74 14.07
CA GLN A 36 19.88 3.20 12.71
C GLN A 36 18.91 2.05 12.45
N ALA A 37 18.75 1.12 13.40
CA ALA A 37 17.80 0.02 13.27
C ALA A 37 16.35 0.52 13.15
N ILE A 38 15.99 1.57 13.88
CA ILE A 38 14.68 2.23 13.81
C ILE A 38 14.47 2.85 12.43
N GLU A 39 15.44 3.61 11.91
CA GLU A 39 15.35 4.23 10.59
C GLU A 39 15.13 3.19 9.47
N ILE A 40 15.87 2.09 9.53
CA ILE A 40 15.71 0.96 8.61
C ILE A 40 14.31 0.34 8.76
N GLY A 41 13.86 0.12 9.99
CA GLY A 41 12.53 -0.41 10.26
C GLY A 41 11.41 0.48 9.72
N ASP A 42 11.57 1.79 9.85
CA ASP A 42 10.62 2.79 9.34
C ASP A 42 10.58 2.81 7.81
N GLU A 43 11.73 2.67 7.14
CA GLU A 43 11.80 2.52 5.68
C GLU A 43 11.10 1.24 5.20
N ILE A 44 11.40 0.09 5.83
CA ILE A 44 10.76 -1.19 5.48
C ILE A 44 9.25 -1.10 5.67
N ALA A 45 8.79 -0.51 6.77
CA ALA A 45 7.37 -0.32 7.03
C ALA A 45 6.71 0.54 5.94
N ARG A 46 7.38 1.62 5.49
CA ARG A 46 6.89 2.50 4.43
C ARG A 46 6.78 1.75 3.10
N GLN A 47 7.81 1.01 2.71
CA GLN A 47 7.81 0.25 1.45
C GLN A 47 6.78 -0.89 1.45
N LEU A 48 6.63 -1.62 2.56
CA LEU A 48 5.61 -2.65 2.68
C LEU A 48 4.20 -2.07 2.54
N ALA A 49 3.92 -0.95 3.21
CA ALA A 49 2.62 -0.29 3.11
C ALA A 49 2.36 0.25 1.71
N ALA A 50 3.33 0.92 1.09
CA ALA A 50 3.23 1.44 -0.27
C ALA A 50 3.01 0.31 -1.29
N GLY A 51 3.79 -0.77 -1.20
CA GLY A 51 3.66 -1.93 -2.08
C GLY A 51 2.31 -2.63 -1.95
N ASP A 52 1.79 -2.79 -0.73
CA ASP A 52 0.46 -3.38 -0.52
C ASP A 52 -0.65 -2.50 -1.10
N LEU A 53 -0.58 -1.18 -0.90
CA LEU A 53 -1.54 -0.23 -1.48
C LEU A 53 -1.49 -0.22 -3.02
N ALA A 54 -0.30 -0.25 -3.60
CA ALA A 54 -0.11 -0.33 -5.05
C ALA A 54 -0.69 -1.64 -5.62
N ASN A 55 -0.48 -2.77 -4.93
CA ASN A 55 -1.05 -4.06 -5.32
C ASN A 55 -2.58 -4.04 -5.29
N ARG A 56 -3.18 -3.48 -4.23
CA ARG A 56 -4.65 -3.34 -4.13
C ARG A 56 -5.21 -2.46 -5.25
N SER A 57 -4.56 -1.34 -5.53
CA SER A 57 -4.97 -0.45 -6.63
C SER A 57 -4.91 -1.16 -7.98
N SER A 58 -3.83 -1.91 -8.23
CA SER A 58 -3.63 -2.66 -9.47
C SER A 58 -4.68 -3.76 -9.64
N GLN A 59 -4.91 -4.58 -8.62
CA GLN A 59 -5.92 -5.65 -8.64
C GLN A 59 -7.33 -5.12 -8.91
N THR A 60 -7.69 -3.98 -8.30
CA THR A 60 -8.98 -3.34 -8.54
C THR A 60 -9.06 -2.78 -9.96
N SER A 61 -7.96 -2.26 -10.51
CA SER A 61 -7.90 -1.71 -11.86
C SER A 61 -7.90 -2.79 -12.96
N GLU A 62 -7.48 -4.02 -12.66
CA GLU A 62 -7.61 -5.17 -13.58
C GLU A 62 -9.08 -5.42 -13.96
N GLN A 63 -10.00 -5.23 -13.02
CA GLN A 63 -11.43 -5.18 -13.30
C GLN A 63 -11.77 -3.82 -13.92
N GLN A 64 -11.74 -3.72 -15.24
CA GLN A 64 -11.94 -2.43 -15.92
C GLN A 64 -13.34 -1.83 -15.78
N LEU A 65 -14.33 -2.59 -15.29
CA LEU A 65 -15.74 -2.21 -15.26
C LEU A 65 -16.40 -2.53 -13.91
N PHE A 66 -17.02 -1.51 -13.31
CA PHE A 66 -17.77 -1.61 -12.05
C PHE A 66 -19.17 -1.04 -12.19
N CYS A 67 -20.14 -1.61 -11.47
CA CYS A 67 -21.51 -1.13 -11.47
C CYS A 67 -21.68 0.05 -10.52
N CYS A 68 -22.25 1.15 -11.00
CA CYS A 68 -22.58 2.30 -10.16
C CYS A 68 -23.52 1.88 -9.03
N PRO A 69 -23.22 2.19 -7.76
CA PRO A 69 -23.99 1.69 -6.61
C PRO A 69 -25.41 2.29 -6.49
N THR A 70 -25.82 3.24 -7.34
CA THR A 70 -27.18 3.81 -7.31
C THR A 70 -28.01 3.53 -8.55
N CYS A 71 -27.41 3.46 -9.74
CA CYS A 71 -28.17 3.15 -10.96
C CYS A 71 -27.81 1.81 -11.59
N GLY A 72 -26.82 1.09 -11.06
CA GLY A 72 -26.36 -0.21 -11.56
C GLY A 72 -25.62 -0.16 -12.90
N ARG A 73 -25.44 1.02 -13.51
CA ARG A 73 -24.80 1.14 -14.81
C ARG A 73 -23.30 0.82 -14.71
N SER A 74 -22.80 0.06 -15.67
CA SER A 74 -21.38 -0.25 -15.79
C SER A 74 -20.58 1.03 -16.11
N CYS A 75 -19.56 1.29 -15.31
CA CYS A 75 -18.66 2.45 -15.38
C CYS A 75 -17.23 1.93 -15.42
N ARG A 76 -16.37 2.61 -16.20
CA ARG A 76 -14.95 2.25 -16.27
C ARG A 76 -14.18 2.88 -15.12
N VAL A 77 -13.14 2.17 -14.66
CA VAL A 77 -12.10 2.77 -13.82
C VAL A 77 -11.41 3.86 -14.63
N GLU A 78 -11.23 5.01 -14.01
CA GLU A 78 -10.48 6.12 -14.59
C GLU A 78 -9.00 5.76 -14.70
N GLN A 79 -8.41 6.07 -15.84
CA GLN A 79 -6.99 5.91 -16.09
C GLN A 79 -6.27 7.20 -15.72
N ASP A 80 -4.97 7.10 -15.41
CA ASP A 80 -4.09 8.24 -15.15
C ASP A 80 -4.58 9.15 -14.01
N LEU A 81 -5.04 8.55 -12.91
CA LEU A 81 -5.42 9.27 -11.71
C LEU A 81 -4.20 9.95 -11.08
N GLU A 82 -4.37 11.21 -10.68
CA GLU A 82 -3.35 11.92 -9.90
C GLU A 82 -3.20 11.23 -8.54
N PRO A 83 -1.98 10.81 -8.15
CA PRO A 83 -1.78 10.10 -6.91
C PRO A 83 -2.03 11.00 -5.70
N LEU A 84 -2.68 10.42 -4.68
CA LEU A 84 -2.86 11.04 -3.37
C LEU A 84 -1.60 10.85 -2.52
N ILE A 85 -1.23 11.87 -1.74
CA ILE A 85 -0.19 11.75 -0.73
C ILE A 85 -0.85 11.39 0.61
N LEU A 86 -0.69 10.14 1.03
CA LEU A 86 -1.19 9.65 2.31
C LEU A 86 -0.14 9.86 3.41
N GLN A 87 -0.57 10.42 4.54
CA GLN A 87 0.29 10.57 5.72
C GLN A 87 0.28 9.28 6.55
N GLY A 88 1.34 8.48 6.39
CA GLY A 88 1.57 7.29 7.21
C GLY A 88 2.27 7.63 8.53
N ARG A 89 2.25 6.69 9.48
CA ARG A 89 2.97 6.84 10.76
C ARG A 89 4.48 7.01 10.58
N ARG A 90 5.04 6.48 9.49
CA ARG A 90 6.47 6.39 9.18
C ARG A 90 6.85 7.14 7.88
N GLY A 91 6.04 8.14 7.51
CA GLY A 91 6.26 8.98 6.34
C GLY A 91 5.11 8.94 5.34
N GLU A 92 5.32 9.64 4.23
CA GLU A 92 4.35 9.82 3.16
C GLU A 92 4.32 8.59 2.23
N ILE A 93 3.15 8.29 1.69
CA ILE A 93 2.93 7.22 0.71
C ILE A 93 2.11 7.78 -0.45
N GLU A 94 2.62 7.64 -1.67
CA GLU A 94 1.87 7.93 -2.90
C GLU A 94 0.88 6.81 -3.19
N TYR A 95 -0.39 7.15 -3.42
CA TYR A 95 -1.45 6.20 -3.68
C TYR A 95 -2.36 6.65 -4.82
N ALA A 96 -2.35 5.90 -5.93
CA ALA A 96 -3.33 6.05 -7.00
C ALA A 96 -4.62 5.30 -6.60
N GLU A 97 -5.57 6.01 -6.00
CA GLU A 97 -6.86 5.45 -5.57
C GLU A 97 -7.76 5.16 -6.77
N PRO A 98 -8.14 3.91 -7.06
CA PRO A 98 -9.03 3.61 -8.18
C PRO A 98 -10.37 4.33 -8.04
N ARG A 99 -10.82 5.01 -9.10
CA ARG A 99 -12.09 5.76 -9.12
C ARG A 99 -12.88 5.47 -10.37
N CYS A 100 -14.20 5.43 -10.26
CA CYS A 100 -15.14 5.33 -11.38
C CYS A 100 -16.07 6.54 -11.41
N HIS A 101 -16.36 7.08 -12.59
CA HIS A 101 -17.36 8.14 -12.77
C HIS A 101 -18.62 7.64 -13.47
N CYS A 102 -19.77 7.79 -12.82
CA CYS A 102 -21.07 7.47 -13.43
C CYS A 102 -21.68 8.70 -14.10
N ARG A 103 -21.67 8.75 -15.44
CA ARG A 103 -22.26 9.86 -16.22
C ARG A 103 -23.77 10.06 -16.01
N SER A 104 -24.50 8.99 -15.68
CA SER A 104 -25.95 9.08 -15.45
C SER A 104 -26.29 9.70 -14.11
N CYS A 105 -25.56 9.31 -13.05
CA CYS A 105 -25.74 9.89 -11.72
C CYS A 105 -24.90 11.16 -11.50
N ARG A 106 -23.96 11.45 -12.41
CA ARG A 106 -22.99 12.55 -12.36
C ARG A 106 -22.20 12.58 -11.04
N ARG A 107 -21.64 11.42 -10.67
CA ARG A 107 -20.88 11.27 -9.44
C ARG A 107 -19.79 10.24 -9.57
N ASP A 108 -18.80 10.38 -8.71
CA ASP A 108 -17.71 9.45 -8.55
C ASP A 108 -18.06 8.39 -7.50
N PHE A 109 -17.45 7.23 -7.63
CA PHE A 109 -17.49 6.18 -6.62
C PHE A 109 -16.22 5.37 -6.66
N PHE A 110 -15.87 4.77 -5.53
CA PHE A 110 -14.77 3.84 -5.42
C PHE A 110 -15.24 2.45 -5.84
N PRO A 111 -14.47 1.74 -6.67
CA PRO A 111 -14.73 0.35 -6.99
C PRO A 111 -14.38 -0.50 -5.77
N ASP A 112 -15.33 -0.63 -4.84
CA ASP A 112 -15.20 -1.50 -3.70
C ASP A 112 -15.15 -2.94 -4.21
N GLY A 113 -14.04 -3.63 -3.92
CA GLY A 113 -13.90 -5.06 -4.11
C GLY A 113 -14.77 -5.85 -3.14
N GLU A 114 -16.07 -5.56 -2.99
CA GLU A 114 -17.02 -6.51 -2.42
C GLU A 114 -18.48 -6.20 -2.76
N ARG A 115 -19.05 -7.13 -3.54
CA ARG A 115 -20.44 -7.60 -3.61
C ARG A 115 -21.49 -6.59 -3.17
N THR A 116 -22.28 -6.15 -4.15
CA THR A 116 -23.64 -5.62 -3.98
C THR A 116 -24.34 -6.22 -2.75
N SER A 117 -24.30 -5.54 -1.60
CA SER A 117 -25.29 -5.74 -0.57
C SER A 117 -26.55 -5.08 -1.12
N LYS A 118 -27.49 -5.92 -1.56
CA LYS A 118 -28.87 -5.49 -1.77
C LYS A 118 -29.37 -4.92 -0.46
N ALA A 119 -29.41 -3.59 -0.35
CA ALA A 119 -30.15 -2.91 0.68
C ALA A 119 -31.63 -2.85 0.27
N GLY A 120 -32.48 -3.51 1.06
CA GLY A 120 -33.87 -3.12 1.31
C GLY A 120 -34.90 -3.49 0.24
N SER A 121 -35.67 -4.54 0.52
CA SER A 121 -37.11 -4.60 0.23
C SER A 121 -37.85 -4.72 1.55
#